data_AF-A0A7S2N9K4-F1
#
_entry.id   AF-A0A7S2N9K4-F1
#
_cell.length_a   1.000
_cell.length_b   1.000
_cell.length_c   1.000
_cell.angle_alpha   90.00
_cell.angle_beta   90.00
_cell.angle_gamma   90.00
#
_symmetry.space_group_name_H-M   'P 1'
#
loop_
_entity.id
_entity.type
_entity.pdbx_description
1 polymer ?
#
loop_
_entity_poly.entity_id
_entity_poly.type
_entity_poly.pdbx_seq_one_letter_code
_entity_poly.pdbx_strand_id
1 'polypeptide(L)'
;TCACLNKPKKSVKEDAEGRVYTGKVLLSIQLVPIEDVEKLAAGEGRREPNTNPVLPRPVGRLQFTLNPFSAIRSIIGEKYCRALKGVLCTFLCIAITVLLAYYTVPVIFGNALVGNVG
;
A
#
# COMPACT_ATOMS: atom_id res chain seq x y z
N THR A 1 0.07 -6.16 -2.74
CA THR A 1 0.52 -6.49 -1.37
C THR A 1 2.00 -6.86 -1.37
N CYS A 2 2.89 -5.92 -1.00
CA CYS A 2 4.33 -6.20 -0.85
C CYS A 2 4.60 -6.95 0.46
N ALA A 3 4.94 -8.23 0.38
CA ALA A 3 5.34 -9.05 1.53
C ALA A 3 6.82 -8.89 1.91
N CYS A 4 7.59 -8.05 1.21
CA CYS A 4 9.05 -7.97 1.38
C CYS A 4 9.54 -7.08 2.53
N LEU A 5 8.67 -6.32 3.19
CA LEU A 5 9.07 -5.26 4.13
C LEU A 5 9.12 -5.68 5.61
N ASN A 6 8.83 -6.94 5.94
CA ASN A 6 8.88 -7.41 7.33
C ASN A 6 9.95 -8.49 7.52
N LYS A 7 11.20 -8.18 7.16
CA LYS A 7 12.33 -9.01 7.60
C LYS A 7 12.76 -8.52 8.99
N PRO A 8 12.95 -9.42 9.97
CA PRO A 8 13.38 -9.01 11.30
C PRO A 8 14.71 -8.25 11.21
N LYS A 9 14.82 -7.13 11.96
CA LYS A 9 16.07 -6.39 12.14
C LYS A 9 17.10 -7.37 12.71
N LYS A 10 18.02 -7.85 11.86
CA LYS A 10 19.16 -8.64 12.32
C LYS A 10 20.07 -7.68 13.10
N SER A 11 20.40 -8.02 14.34
CA SER A 11 21.32 -7.25 15.18
C SER A 11 22.60 -6.94 14.39
N VAL A 12 23.06 -5.69 14.48
CA VAL A 12 24.32 -5.24 13.88
C VAL A 12 25.41 -6.13 14.48
N LYS A 13 26.06 -6.93 13.63
CA LYS A 13 27.22 -7.73 14.01
C LYS A 13 28.43 -6.93 13.52
N GLU A 14 29.25 -6.49 14.45
CA GLU A 14 30.57 -5.93 14.18
C GLU A 14 31.57 -7.07 14.11
N ASP A 15 32.36 -7.09 13.03
CA ASP A 15 33.48 -8.02 12.91
C ASP A 15 34.66 -7.49 13.74
N ALA A 16 35.60 -8.38 14.14
CA ALA A 16 36.77 -8.03 14.97
C ALA A 16 37.67 -6.93 14.36
N GLU A 17 37.47 -6.62 13.07
CA GLU A 17 38.18 -5.62 12.27
C GLU A 17 37.40 -4.29 12.15
N GLY A 18 36.32 -4.10 12.92
CA GLY A 18 35.55 -2.86 12.98
C GLY A 18 34.64 -2.62 11.78
N ARG A 19 34.33 -3.65 10.97
CA ARG A 19 33.43 -3.52 9.82
C ARG A 19 31.98 -3.69 10.25
N VAL A 20 31.14 -2.72 9.84
CA VAL A 20 29.70 -2.71 10.15
C VAL A 20 28.92 -3.36 9.02
N TYR A 21 28.21 -4.45 9.33
CA TYR A 21 27.32 -5.11 8.40
C TYR A 21 26.14 -4.20 7.99
N THR A 22 26.13 -3.71 6.75
CA THR A 22 25.16 -2.71 6.25
C THR A 22 24.10 -3.28 5.28
N GLY A 23 24.25 -4.51 4.80
CA GLY A 23 23.31 -5.08 3.86
C GLY A 23 23.77 -6.37 3.19
N LYS A 24 23.00 -6.83 2.20
CA LYS A 24 23.36 -7.94 1.31
C LYS A 24 23.33 -7.45 -0.12
N VAL A 25 24.33 -7.82 -0.90
CA VAL A 25 24.38 -7.57 -2.35
C VAL A 25 24.28 -8.91 -3.07
N LEU A 26 23.45 -8.96 -4.11
CA LEU A 26 23.39 -10.09 -5.04
C LEU A 26 24.28 -9.77 -6.24
N LEU A 27 25.24 -10.64 -6.53
CA LEU A 27 26.20 -10.50 -7.62
C LEU A 27 26.09 -11.73 -8.54
N SER A 28 26.18 -11.52 -9.85
CA SER A 28 26.25 -12.56 -10.87
C SER A 28 27.39 -12.20 -11.82
N ILE A 29 28.27 -13.16 -12.10
CA ILE A 29 29.44 -12.98 -12.96
C ILE A 29 29.27 -13.89 -14.17
N GLN A 30 29.42 -13.34 -15.37
CA GLN A 30 29.30 -14.06 -16.63
C GLN A 30 30.51 -13.77 -17.52
N LEU A 31 31.03 -14.81 -18.17
CA LEU A 31 32.04 -14.69 -19.21
C LEU A 31 31.35 -14.40 -20.55
N VAL A 32 31.79 -13.36 -21.24
CA VAL A 32 31.25 -12.95 -22.55
C VAL A 32 32.38 -12.75 -23.57
N PRO A 33 32.13 -12.97 -24.87
CA PRO A 33 33.06 -12.64 -25.94
C PRO A 33 33.35 -11.13 -25.98
N ILE A 34 34.53 -10.74 -26.47
CA ILE A 34 34.98 -9.34 -26.52
C ILE A 34 33.99 -8.47 -27.33
N GLU A 35 33.41 -9.02 -28.39
CA GLU A 35 32.43 -8.33 -29.25
C GLU A 35 31.13 -7.93 -28.53
N ASP A 36 30.80 -8.60 -27.42
CA ASP A 36 29.58 -8.36 -26.66
C ASP A 36 29.81 -7.48 -25.42
N VAL A 37 31.06 -7.20 -25.08
CA VAL A 37 31.43 -6.35 -23.93
C VAL A 37 30.85 -4.95 -24.08
N GLU A 38 30.97 -4.36 -25.28
CA GLU A 38 30.46 -3.01 -25.56
C GLU A 38 28.92 -2.97 -25.57
N LYS A 39 28.27 -4.04 -26.04
CA LYS A 39 26.80 -4.13 -26.14
C LYS A 39 26.13 -4.33 -24.78
N LEU A 40 26.83 -4.93 -23.83
CA LEU A 40 26.33 -5.31 -22.51
C LEU A 40 26.95 -4.48 -21.38
N ALA A 41 27.56 -3.34 -21.70
CA ALA A 41 28.14 -2.45 -20.70
C ALA A 41 27.07 -1.99 -19.70
N ALA A 42 27.38 -2.11 -18.41
CA ALA A 42 26.50 -1.59 -17.37
C ALA A 42 26.52 -0.05 -17.41
N GLY A 43 25.34 0.57 -17.43
CA GLY A 43 25.23 2.02 -17.44
C GLY A 43 25.67 2.68 -16.12
N GLU A 44 25.85 4.00 -16.17
CA GLU A 44 26.30 4.83 -15.05
C GLU A 44 25.19 4.98 -13.98
N GLY A 45 25.16 4.03 -13.05
CA GLY A 45 24.38 4.10 -11.83
C GLY A 45 22.87 4.13 -12.04
N ARG A 46 22.18 5.11 -11.42
CA ARG A 46 20.71 5.19 -11.46
C ARG A 46 20.14 5.91 -12.69
N ARG A 47 20.98 6.69 -13.38
CA ARG A 47 20.56 7.46 -14.56
C ARG A 47 20.45 6.56 -15.79
N GLU A 48 21.36 5.60 -15.89
CA GLU A 48 21.36 4.54 -16.90
C GLU A 48 21.40 3.20 -16.18
N PRO A 49 20.23 2.68 -15.74
CA PRO A 49 20.17 1.35 -15.12
C PRO A 49 20.72 0.30 -16.10
N ASN A 50 21.36 -0.73 -15.57
CA ASN A 50 21.95 -1.79 -16.39
C ASN A 50 20.91 -2.34 -17.39
N THR A 51 21.27 -2.35 -18.68
CA THR A 51 20.44 -2.86 -19.77
C THR A 51 20.41 -4.39 -19.75
N ASN A 52 21.44 -5.03 -19.19
CA ASN A 52 21.49 -6.49 -19.04
C ASN A 52 22.13 -6.94 -17.72
N PRO A 53 21.34 -7.43 -16.74
CA PRO A 53 19.89 -7.63 -16.77
C PRO A 53 19.12 -6.33 -16.46
N VAL A 54 17.99 -6.14 -17.15
CA VAL A 54 17.08 -5.00 -16.89
C VAL A 54 16.54 -5.09 -15.46
N LEU A 55 16.82 -4.06 -14.67
CA LEU A 55 16.29 -3.97 -13.31
C LEU A 55 14.78 -3.70 -13.34
N PRO A 56 13.97 -4.47 -12.59
CA PRO A 56 12.56 -4.17 -12.46
C PRO A 56 12.37 -2.80 -11.79
N ARG A 57 11.26 -2.13 -12.12
CA ARG A 57 10.93 -0.84 -11.50
C ARG A 57 10.95 -0.97 -9.98
N PRO A 58 11.46 0.03 -9.25
CA PRO A 58 11.55 -0.02 -7.80
C PRO A 58 10.15 -0.15 -7.20
N VAL A 59 9.88 -1.29 -6.58
CA VAL A 59 8.61 -1.55 -5.89
C VAL A 59 8.60 -0.88 -4.51
N GLY A 60 7.43 -0.37 -4.10
CA GLY A 60 7.26 0.20 -2.76
C GLY A 60 7.75 1.63 -2.56
N ARG A 61 8.08 2.37 -3.63
CA ARG A 61 8.31 3.82 -3.55
C ARG A 61 6.98 4.56 -3.44
N LEU A 62 6.90 5.56 -2.57
CA LEU A 62 5.77 6.49 -2.50
C LEU A 62 5.65 7.22 -3.84
N GLN A 63 4.52 7.05 -4.52
CA GLN A 63 4.17 7.87 -5.68
C GLN A 63 3.38 9.07 -5.19
N PHE A 64 4.02 10.24 -5.20
CA PHE A 64 3.34 11.49 -4.92
C PHE A 64 2.34 11.77 -6.05
N THR A 65 1.07 11.74 -5.69
CA THR A 65 -0.06 11.98 -6.58
C THR A 65 -0.83 13.18 -6.07
N LEU A 66 -1.32 14.01 -6.97
CA LEU A 66 -2.14 15.18 -6.64
C LEU A 66 -3.52 14.80 -6.12
N ASN A 67 -3.92 13.52 -6.24
CA ASN A 67 -5.15 13.03 -5.63
C ASN A 67 -4.91 12.70 -4.15
N PRO A 68 -5.50 13.45 -3.19
CA PRO A 68 -5.29 13.25 -1.77
C PRO A 68 -5.69 11.83 -1.31
N PHE A 69 -6.72 11.24 -1.90
CA PHE A 69 -7.16 9.89 -1.53
C PHE A 69 -6.15 8.81 -1.94
N SER A 70 -5.51 8.99 -3.08
CA SER A 70 -4.47 8.09 -3.56
C SER A 70 -3.18 8.25 -2.75
N ALA A 71 -2.83 9.48 -2.38
CA ALA A 71 -1.67 9.76 -1.53
C ALA A 71 -1.84 9.15 -0.13
N ILE A 72 -3.01 9.33 0.50
CA ILE A 72 -3.34 8.72 1.79
C ILE A 72 -3.26 7.19 1.71
N ARG A 73 -3.75 6.59 0.61
CA ARG A 73 -3.68 5.14 0.41
C ARG A 73 -2.24 4.62 0.28
N SER A 74 -1.34 5.40 -0.31
CA SER A 74 0.09 5.06 -0.40
C SER A 74 0.82 5.15 0.94
N ILE A 75 0.39 6.05 1.84
CA ILE A 75 1.03 6.25 3.15
C ILE A 75 0.51 5.24 4.19
N ILE A 76 -0.81 5.11 4.31
CA ILE A 76 -1.44 4.27 5.35
C ILE A 76 -1.47 2.80 4.92
N GLY A 77 -1.50 2.54 3.61
CA GLY A 77 -1.56 1.20 3.05
C GLY A 77 -2.98 0.64 2.95
N GLU A 78 -3.15 -0.32 2.04
CA GLU A 78 -4.46 -0.77 1.59
C GLU A 78 -5.31 -1.45 2.68
N LYS A 79 -4.66 -2.07 3.67
CA LYS A 79 -5.34 -2.78 4.76
C LYS A 79 -6.15 -1.82 5.63
N TYR A 80 -5.51 -0.73 6.06
CA TYR A 80 -6.15 0.27 6.92
C TYR A 80 -7.17 1.10 6.14
N CYS A 81 -6.92 1.41 4.86
CA CYS A 81 -7.93 2.08 4.03
C CYS A 81 -9.21 1.24 3.88
N ARG A 82 -9.10 -0.10 3.81
CA ARG A 82 -10.28 -0.98 3.76
C ARG A 82 -11.02 -1.00 5.10
N ALA A 83 -10.29 -1.07 6.21
CA ALA A 83 -10.87 -1.01 7.54
C ALA A 83 -11.62 0.31 7.77
N LEU A 84 -11.00 1.45 7.44
CA LEU A 84 -11.61 2.77 7.56
C LEU A 84 -12.91 2.89 6.74
N LYS A 85 -12.88 2.43 5.48
CA LYS A 85 -14.08 2.41 4.62
C LYS A 85 -15.19 1.55 5.20
N GLY A 86 -14.85 0.38 5.76
CA GLY A 86 -15.81 -0.51 6.40
C GLY A 86 -16.49 0.15 7.60
N VAL A 87 -15.70 0.71 8.52
CA VAL A 87 -16.23 1.39 9.72
C VAL A 87 -17.12 2.58 9.34
N LEU A 88 -16.66 3.42 8.41
CA LEU A 88 -17.42 4.59 7.96
C LEU A 88 -18.77 4.20 7.33
N CYS A 89 -18.77 3.15 6.49
CA CYS A 89 -19.99 2.63 5.85
C CYS A 89 -20.98 2.12 6.90
N THR A 90 -20.53 1.30 7.85
CA THR A 90 -21.38 0.77 8.92
C THR A 90 -22.00 1.89 9.75
N PHE A 91 -21.22 2.91 10.12
CA PHE A 91 -21.71 4.06 10.87
C PHE A 91 -22.78 4.84 10.11
N LEU A 92 -22.56 5.08 8.81
CA LEU A 92 -23.53 5.76 7.95
C LEU A 92 -24.83 4.96 7.82
N CYS A 93 -24.75 3.64 7.62
CA CYS A 93 -25.93 2.79 7.54
C CYS A 93 -26.76 2.86 8.82
N ILE A 94 -26.11 2.75 9.99
CA ILE A 94 -26.80 2.85 11.29
C ILE A 94 -27.46 4.23 11.43
N ALA A 95 -26.73 5.30 11.15
CA ALA A 95 -27.27 6.66 11.25
C ALA A 95 -28.51 6.85 10.36
N ILE A 96 -28.49 6.36 9.12
CA ILE A 96 -29.63 6.43 8.20
C ILE A 96 -30.81 5.62 8.75
N THR A 97 -30.59 4.40 9.25
CA THR A 97 -31.69 3.58 9.79
C THR A 97 -32.36 4.22 11.01
N VAL A 98 -31.59 4.83 11.91
CA VAL A 98 -32.11 5.52 13.10
C VAL A 98 -32.91 6.75 12.67
N LEU A 99 -32.40 7.51 11.71
CA LEU A 99 -33.03 8.72 11.21
C LEU A 99 -34.36 8.39 10.49
N LEU A 100 -34.39 7.34 9.66
CA LEU A 100 -35.62 6.83 9.05
C LEU A 100 -36.63 6.35 10.10
N ALA A 101 -36.19 5.55 11.08
CA ALA A 101 -37.04 5.10 12.16
C ALA A 101 -37.70 6.28 12.89
N TYR A 102 -36.91 7.30 13.25
CA TYR A 102 -37.41 8.51 13.90
C TYR A 102 -38.52 9.22 13.11
N TYR A 103 -38.37 9.38 11.79
CA TYR A 103 -39.39 10.02 10.95
C TYR A 103 -40.61 9.13 10.68
N THR A 104 -40.46 7.81 10.67
CA THR A 104 -41.58 6.87 10.43
C THR A 104 -42.47 6.64 11.66
N VAL A 105 -41.94 6.74 12.88
CA VAL A 105 -42.68 6.55 14.14
C VAL A 105 -43.95 7.42 14.24
N PRO A 106 -43.92 8.75 14.02
CA PRO A 106 -45.13 9.58 14.11
C PRO A 106 -46.15 9.27 13.01
N VAL A 107 -45.68 8.86 11.81
CA VAL A 107 -46.55 8.49 10.68
C VAL A 107 -47.29 7.18 10.96
N ILE A 108 -46.59 6.18 11.48
CA ILE A 108 -47.18 4.89 11.85
C ILE A 108 -48.17 5.09 13.02
N PHE A 109 -47.80 5.89 14.02
CA PHE A 109 -48.68 6.20 15.15
C PHE A 109 -49.96 6.92 14.70
N GLY A 110 -49.86 7.90 13.81
CA GLY A 110 -51.04 8.57 13.23
C GLY A 110 -51.95 7.61 12.46
N ASN A 111 -51.39 6.73 11.65
CA ASN A 111 -52.16 5.74 10.89
C ASN A 111 -52.83 4.69 11.79
N ALA A 112 -52.16 4.27 12.87
CA ALA A 112 -52.71 3.32 13.84
C ALA A 112 -53.88 3.91 14.63
N LEU A 113 -53.85 5.22 14.95
CA LEU A 113 -54.97 5.91 15.59
C LEU A 113 -56.16 6.05 14.66
N VAL A 114 -55.94 6.44 13.40
CA VAL A 114 -57.04 6.63 12.43
C VAL A 114 -57.65 5.29 12.01
N GLY A 115 -56.84 4.24 11.83
CA GLY A 115 -57.31 2.91 11.43
C GLY A 115 -58.10 2.16 12.50
N ASN A 116 -58.04 2.59 13.77
CA ASN A 116 -58.76 1.96 14.88
C ASN A 116 -60.06 2.72 15.26
N VAL A 117 -60.41 3.76 14.51
CA VAL A 117 -61.60 4.61 14.70
C VAL A 117 -62.59 4.49 13.51
N GLY A 118 -62.28 3.67 12.51
CA GLY A 118 -63.14 3.38 11.35
C GLY A 118 -63.90 2.06 11.46
#